data_AF-A0A838MLP5-F1
#
_entry.id   AF-A0A838MLP5-F1
#
_cell.length_a   1.000
_cell.length_b   1.000
_cell.length_c   1.000
_cell.angle_alpha   90.00
_cell.angle_beta   90.00
_cell.angle_gamma   90.00
#
_symmetry.space_group_name_H-M   'P 1'
#
loop_
_entity.id
_entity.type
_entity.pdbx_description
1 polymer ?
#
loop_
_entity_poly.entity_id
_entity_poly.type
_entity_poly.pdbx_seq_one_letter_code
_entity_poly.pdbx_strand_id
1 'polypeptide(L)'
;MTLDWGALAGGLADVEAELRAAAPDPLAAEEAGPYVARLLVSALHDGFLAYEDMGSGLKRAWPRLGGPFLDYRMWLASLEPGRGYRLTGSLNDVERLGVGTYSVTPEGVLLLEDYTVFRTGDFSLDIGPDGQLKTTGNTRLLMVRELLRPPGRRPADMHLTFADGTALPLPAGNRNLAMAGGWVAAMARQFARWSARMAETPNAFTTPPPELAAAYLGDLGTHYYPGYYDLGEDEVLVIERPAVACATWSVSAYTHWLEPLPPPYAALGRIDDRGAGTGPDRAVTIRLAPDAAGLAGPAIATGRRRGALLYRTIDAQDLAIPQTRIERR
;
A
#
# COMPACT_ATOMS: atom_id res chain seq x y z
N MET A 1 -32.02 -11.14 0.80
CA MET A 1 -31.03 -12.21 0.56
C MET A 1 -30.61 -12.75 1.90
N THR A 2 -30.62 -14.07 2.09
CA THR A 2 -30.07 -14.70 3.29
C THR A 2 -28.55 -14.70 3.18
N LEU A 3 -27.86 -14.25 4.23
CA LEU A 3 -26.40 -14.26 4.29
C LEU A 3 -25.92 -15.70 4.54
N ASP A 4 -25.09 -16.24 3.64
CA ASP A 4 -24.51 -17.58 3.80
C ASP A 4 -23.17 -17.52 4.54
N TRP A 5 -23.26 -17.55 5.86
CA TRP A 5 -22.10 -17.56 6.75
C TRP A 5 -21.31 -18.87 6.68
N GLY A 6 -21.96 -19.99 6.37
CA GLY A 6 -21.31 -21.29 6.29
C GLY A 6 -20.35 -21.36 5.11
N ALA A 7 -20.79 -20.92 3.93
CA ALA A 7 -19.94 -20.84 2.75
C ALA A 7 -18.76 -19.87 2.95
N LEU A 8 -19.00 -18.72 3.57
CA LEU A 8 -17.91 -17.78 3.90
C LEU A 8 -16.88 -18.43 4.83
N ALA A 9 -17.32 -19.03 5.94
CA ALA A 9 -16.42 -19.66 6.90
C ALA A 9 -15.60 -20.79 6.27
N GLY A 10 -16.23 -21.65 5.47
CA GLY A 10 -15.54 -22.72 4.74
C GLY A 10 -14.47 -22.19 3.78
N GLY A 11 -14.83 -21.21 2.95
CA GLY A 11 -13.87 -20.64 1.99
C GLY A 11 -12.69 -19.91 2.66
N LEU A 12 -12.90 -19.29 3.82
CA LEU A 12 -11.82 -18.68 4.59
C LEU A 12 -10.90 -19.73 5.22
N ALA A 13 -11.45 -20.85 5.69
CA ALA A 13 -10.67 -21.97 6.23
C ALA A 13 -9.79 -22.61 5.16
N ASP A 14 -10.31 -22.77 3.93
CA ASP A 14 -9.53 -23.27 2.80
C ASP A 14 -8.36 -22.35 2.46
N VAL A 15 -8.60 -21.03 2.39
CA VAL A 15 -7.55 -20.03 2.15
C VAL A 15 -6.50 -20.05 3.26
N GLU A 16 -6.91 -20.12 4.53
CA GLU A 16 -5.97 -20.21 5.65
C GLU A 16 -5.09 -21.47 5.54
N ALA A 17 -5.68 -22.62 5.23
CA ALA A 17 -4.94 -23.87 5.06
C ALA A 17 -3.93 -23.80 3.90
N GLU A 18 -4.32 -23.20 2.75
CA GLU A 18 -3.43 -22.93 1.62
C GLU A 18 -2.22 -22.07 2.05
N LEU A 19 -2.47 -20.97 2.75
CA LEU A 19 -1.40 -20.08 3.21
C LEU A 19 -0.47 -20.76 4.23
N ARG A 20 -1.02 -21.52 5.18
CA ARG A 20 -0.22 -22.28 6.15
C ARG A 20 0.70 -23.29 5.46
N ALA A 21 0.20 -23.98 4.43
CA ALA A 21 0.99 -24.92 3.65
C ALA A 21 2.08 -24.23 2.81
N ALA A 22 1.85 -23.00 2.36
CA ALA A 22 2.80 -22.21 1.58
C ALA A 22 3.80 -21.40 2.43
N ALA A 23 3.65 -21.38 3.75
CA ALA A 23 4.48 -20.55 4.63
C ALA A 23 5.95 -21.00 4.64
N PRO A 24 6.92 -20.06 4.58
CA PRO A 24 8.35 -20.39 4.52
C PRO A 24 8.95 -20.82 5.87
N ASP A 25 8.24 -20.60 6.98
CA ASP A 25 8.66 -20.95 8.34
C ASP A 25 7.44 -21.05 9.29
N PRO A 26 7.62 -21.60 10.51
CA PRO A 26 6.54 -21.75 11.48
C PRO A 26 5.87 -20.43 11.87
N LEU A 27 6.63 -19.33 11.97
CA LEU A 27 6.08 -18.03 12.35
C LEU A 27 5.14 -17.49 11.28
N ALA A 28 5.53 -17.55 10.01
CA ALA A 28 4.66 -17.19 8.90
C ALA A 28 3.40 -18.07 8.84
N ALA A 29 3.52 -19.38 9.16
CA ALA A 29 2.38 -20.27 9.22
C ALA A 29 1.41 -19.88 10.35
N GLU A 30 1.90 -19.48 11.52
CA GLU A 30 1.08 -18.96 12.62
C GLU A 30 0.37 -17.64 12.28
N GLU A 31 1.01 -16.79 11.48
CA GLU A 31 0.47 -15.50 11.04
C GLU A 31 -0.67 -15.60 10.01
N ALA A 32 -0.85 -16.76 9.35
CA ALA A 32 -1.82 -16.93 8.26
C ALA A 32 -3.29 -16.69 8.69
N GLY A 33 -3.73 -17.28 9.81
CA GLY A 33 -5.09 -17.10 10.31
C GLY A 33 -5.41 -15.63 10.66
N PRO A 34 -4.58 -14.96 11.51
CA PRO A 34 -4.73 -13.54 11.78
C PRO A 34 -4.70 -12.66 10.52
N TYR A 35 -3.89 -13.00 9.52
CA TYR A 35 -3.86 -12.30 8.23
C TYR A 35 -5.19 -12.42 7.47
N VAL A 36 -5.74 -13.63 7.33
CA VAL A 36 -7.06 -13.87 6.70
C VAL A 36 -8.17 -13.12 7.45
N ALA A 37 -8.14 -13.11 8.78
CA ALA A 37 -9.10 -12.37 9.59
C ALA A 37 -9.02 -10.85 9.35
N ARG A 38 -7.81 -10.28 9.24
CA ARG A 38 -7.63 -8.85 8.92
C ARG A 38 -8.14 -8.51 7.52
N LEU A 39 -7.89 -9.36 6.53
CA LEU A 39 -8.49 -9.21 5.20
C LEU A 39 -10.02 -9.22 5.26
N LEU A 40 -10.61 -10.16 6.00
CA LEU A 40 -12.06 -10.25 6.15
C LEU A 40 -12.66 -8.98 6.76
N VAL A 41 -12.02 -8.41 7.79
CA VAL A 41 -12.47 -7.13 8.39
C VAL A 41 -12.58 -6.05 7.32
N SER A 42 -11.58 -5.91 6.44
CA SER A 42 -11.63 -5.01 5.27
C SER A 42 -12.83 -5.31 4.39
N ALA A 43 -12.99 -6.57 3.99
CA ALA A 43 -13.98 -6.96 3.01
C ALA A 43 -15.41 -6.72 3.52
N LEU A 44 -15.65 -6.99 4.81
CA LEU A 44 -16.93 -6.73 5.45
C LEU A 44 -17.16 -5.25 5.67
N HIS A 45 -16.16 -4.51 6.14
CA HIS A 45 -16.25 -3.06 6.26
C HIS A 45 -16.63 -2.42 4.91
N ASP A 46 -15.98 -2.85 3.83
CA ASP A 46 -16.21 -2.35 2.49
C ASP A 46 -17.57 -2.75 1.92
N GLY A 47 -18.00 -3.99 2.14
CA GLY A 47 -19.28 -4.49 1.65
C GLY A 47 -20.49 -4.01 2.45
N PHE A 48 -20.33 -3.71 3.74
CA PHE A 48 -21.45 -3.50 4.66
C PHE A 48 -21.47 -2.15 5.36
N LEU A 49 -20.32 -1.50 5.58
CA LEU A 49 -20.20 -0.27 6.37
C LEU A 49 -19.72 0.94 5.57
N ALA A 50 -19.50 0.80 4.26
CA ALA A 50 -19.00 1.90 3.42
C ALA A 50 -19.84 3.19 3.47
N TYR A 51 -21.13 3.10 3.82
CA TYR A 51 -21.99 4.27 3.97
C TYR A 51 -21.66 5.13 5.20
N GLU A 52 -20.99 4.58 6.22
CA GLU A 52 -20.61 5.30 7.45
C GLU A 52 -19.41 6.24 7.21
N ASP A 53 -18.59 5.92 6.22
CA ASP A 53 -17.29 6.57 5.98
C ASP A 53 -17.28 7.57 4.81
N MET A 54 -18.39 7.71 4.06
CA MET A 54 -18.47 8.48 2.81
C MET A 54 -18.99 9.92 2.98
N GLY A 55 -18.94 10.49 4.19
CA GLY A 55 -19.52 11.81 4.49
C GLY A 55 -19.00 12.96 3.61
N SER A 56 -17.81 12.84 3.02
CA SER A 56 -17.25 13.81 2.08
C SER A 56 -17.20 13.33 0.62
N GLY A 57 -17.91 12.25 0.28
CA GLY A 57 -17.87 11.63 -1.04
C GLY A 57 -16.61 10.79 -1.30
N LEU A 58 -15.71 10.69 -0.32
CA LEU A 58 -14.51 9.86 -0.34
C LEU A 58 -14.54 8.91 0.85
N LYS A 59 -14.08 7.68 0.65
CA LYS A 59 -13.90 6.69 1.70
C LYS A 59 -12.43 6.45 1.93
N ARG A 60 -12.04 6.35 3.20
CA ARG A 60 -10.68 5.96 3.55
C ARG A 60 -10.45 4.46 3.28
N ALA A 61 -9.40 4.13 2.56
CA ALA A 61 -9.03 2.73 2.34
C ALA A 61 -8.41 2.14 3.62
N TRP A 62 -9.08 1.13 4.18
CA TRP A 62 -8.63 0.38 5.36
C TRP A 62 -8.89 -1.11 5.17
N PRO A 63 -7.99 -2.00 5.65
CA PRO A 63 -6.66 -1.77 6.17
C PRO A 63 -5.64 -1.60 5.03
N ARG A 64 -4.39 -1.40 5.42
CA ARG A 64 -3.29 -1.17 4.49
C ARG A 64 -2.68 -2.52 4.08
N LEU A 65 -2.83 -2.90 2.82
CA LEU A 65 -2.50 -4.23 2.30
C LEU A 65 -1.31 -4.19 1.33
N GLY A 66 -0.67 -5.34 1.10
CA GLY A 66 0.31 -5.49 0.02
C GLY A 66 1.58 -4.70 0.20
N GLY A 67 2.08 -4.58 1.43
CA GLY A 67 3.25 -3.79 1.75
C GLY A 67 2.89 -2.31 1.70
N PRO A 68 2.05 -1.82 2.62
CA PRO A 68 1.59 -0.45 2.57
C PRO A 68 2.68 0.55 2.94
N PHE A 69 2.70 1.70 2.28
CA PHE A 69 3.51 2.82 2.74
C PHE A 69 2.81 3.50 3.92
N LEU A 70 3.38 3.42 5.13
CA LEU A 70 2.67 3.79 6.35
C LEU A 70 2.36 5.29 6.49
N ASP A 71 3.03 6.11 5.70
CA ASP A 71 2.82 7.55 5.65
C ASP A 71 1.76 7.97 4.62
N TYR A 72 1.33 7.02 3.78
CA TYR A 72 0.19 7.24 2.90
C TYR A 72 -1.12 7.04 3.63
N ARG A 73 -2.00 8.02 3.47
CA ARG A 73 -3.43 7.89 3.71
C ARG A 73 -4.09 7.81 2.34
N MET A 74 -4.86 6.75 2.13
CA MET A 74 -5.48 6.47 0.85
C MET A 74 -6.98 6.68 0.95
N TRP A 75 -7.55 7.28 -0.09
CA TRP A 75 -8.97 7.54 -0.21
C TRP A 75 -9.48 7.06 -1.56
N LEU A 76 -10.72 6.61 -1.59
CA LEU A 76 -11.35 5.96 -2.74
C LEU A 76 -12.74 6.52 -2.95
N ALA A 77 -13.14 6.67 -4.21
CA ALA A 77 -14.54 6.87 -4.58
C ALA A 77 -14.87 6.12 -5.86
N SER A 78 -16.04 5.49 -5.91
CA SER A 78 -16.57 4.91 -7.14
C SER A 78 -17.04 6.01 -8.07
N LEU A 79 -16.67 5.92 -9.34
CA LEU A 79 -17.08 6.83 -10.40
C LEU A 79 -18.03 6.14 -11.37
N GLU A 80 -19.09 6.85 -11.75
CA GLU A 80 -19.99 6.45 -12.82
C GLU A 80 -19.40 6.88 -14.17
N PRO A 81 -19.37 6.00 -15.18
CA PRO A 81 -18.78 6.33 -16.48
C PRO A 81 -19.51 7.47 -17.16
N GLY A 82 -18.76 8.38 -17.77
CA GLY A 82 -19.33 9.54 -18.49
C GLY A 82 -19.90 10.65 -17.61
N ARG A 83 -19.89 10.52 -16.28
CA ARG A 83 -20.28 11.61 -15.37
C ARG A 83 -19.11 12.55 -15.06
N GLY A 84 -19.47 13.80 -14.75
CA GLY A 84 -18.56 14.81 -14.22
C GLY A 84 -18.62 14.90 -12.70
N TYR A 85 -17.47 15.12 -12.08
CA TYR A 85 -17.27 15.26 -10.64
C TYR A 85 -16.39 16.46 -10.34
N ARG A 86 -16.46 16.95 -9.11
CA ARG A 86 -15.58 18.00 -8.60
C ARG A 86 -14.98 17.57 -7.26
N LEU A 87 -13.65 17.58 -7.20
CA LEU A 87 -12.89 17.35 -5.97
C LEU A 87 -12.30 18.67 -5.50
N THR A 88 -12.70 19.13 -4.31
CA THR A 88 -12.21 20.38 -3.70
C THR A 88 -11.63 20.12 -2.34
N GLY A 89 -10.71 20.97 -1.89
CA GLY A 89 -10.17 20.84 -0.56
C GLY A 89 -9.02 21.77 -0.24
N SER A 90 -8.46 21.57 0.94
CA SER A 90 -7.21 22.18 1.39
C SER A 90 -6.22 21.09 1.80
N LEU A 91 -4.95 21.25 1.40
CA LEU A 91 -3.89 20.31 1.74
C LEU A 91 -3.53 20.28 3.23
N ASN A 92 -3.78 21.36 3.97
CA ASN A 92 -3.30 21.53 5.35
C ASN A 92 -1.79 21.23 5.48
N ASP A 93 -1.39 20.19 6.23
CA ASP A 93 0.01 19.84 6.47
C ASP A 93 0.52 18.71 5.54
N VAL A 94 -0.26 18.33 4.53
CA VAL A 94 0.08 17.26 3.57
C VAL A 94 1.21 17.71 2.65
N GLU A 95 2.24 16.87 2.53
CA GLU A 95 3.43 17.15 1.70
C GLU A 95 3.15 16.96 0.21
N ARG A 96 2.26 16.01 -0.10
CA ARG A 96 1.92 15.63 -1.46
C ARG A 96 0.55 14.95 -1.48
N LEU A 97 -0.35 15.45 -2.32
CA LEU A 97 -1.65 14.83 -2.60
C LEU A 97 -1.69 14.39 -4.06
N GLY A 98 -1.67 13.08 -4.27
CA GLY A 98 -1.80 12.47 -5.58
C GLY A 98 -3.23 12.05 -5.87
N VAL A 99 -3.77 12.43 -7.01
CA VAL A 99 -5.15 12.10 -7.41
C VAL A 99 -5.11 11.39 -8.76
N GLY A 100 -5.65 10.17 -8.83
CA GLY A 100 -5.68 9.38 -10.06
C GLY A 100 -7.05 8.78 -10.38
N THR A 101 -7.31 8.58 -11.66
CA THR A 101 -8.48 7.85 -12.17
C THR A 101 -8.04 6.48 -12.68
N TYR A 102 -8.86 5.46 -12.40
CA TYR A 102 -8.54 4.07 -12.75
C TYR A 102 -9.70 3.36 -13.41
N SER A 103 -9.36 2.55 -14.39
CA SER A 103 -10.20 1.44 -14.85
C SER A 103 -9.84 0.16 -14.11
N VAL A 104 -10.77 -0.80 -14.13
CA VAL A 104 -10.60 -2.11 -13.47
C VAL A 104 -10.73 -3.18 -14.54
N THR A 105 -9.73 -4.05 -14.68
CA THR A 105 -9.81 -5.19 -15.59
C THR A 105 -10.80 -6.24 -15.07
N PRO A 106 -11.28 -7.18 -15.92
CA PRO A 106 -12.11 -8.29 -15.46
C PRO A 106 -11.47 -9.12 -14.33
N GLU A 107 -10.14 -9.18 -14.29
CA GLU A 107 -9.33 -9.87 -13.29
C GLU A 107 -9.12 -9.02 -12.02
N GLY A 108 -9.67 -7.81 -11.95
CA GLY A 108 -9.59 -6.92 -10.79
C GLY A 108 -8.31 -6.08 -10.71
N VAL A 109 -7.52 -5.99 -11.79
CA VAL A 109 -6.32 -5.15 -11.82
C VAL A 109 -6.72 -3.69 -12.03
N LEU A 110 -6.16 -2.79 -11.22
CA LEU A 110 -6.34 -1.35 -11.40
C LEU A 110 -5.36 -0.85 -12.46
N LEU A 111 -5.88 -0.15 -13.47
CA LEU A 111 -5.07 0.49 -14.50
C LEU A 111 -5.25 2.00 -14.38
N LEU A 112 -4.14 2.72 -14.18
CA LEU A 112 -4.14 4.17 -14.10
C LEU A 112 -4.41 4.77 -15.48
N GLU A 113 -5.34 5.72 -15.55
CA GLU A 113 -5.75 6.39 -16.79
C GLU A 113 -5.27 7.84 -16.83
N ASP A 114 -5.43 8.59 -15.75
CA ASP A 114 -4.94 9.96 -15.62
C ASP A 114 -4.55 10.28 -14.18
N TYR A 115 -3.67 11.26 -13.98
CA TYR A 115 -3.08 11.55 -12.68
C TYR A 115 -2.65 13.02 -12.53
N THR A 116 -2.87 13.57 -11.35
CA THR A 116 -2.41 14.91 -10.98
C THR A 116 -1.89 14.95 -9.54
N VAL A 117 -1.06 15.96 -9.23
CA VAL A 117 -0.42 16.14 -7.92
C VAL A 117 -0.58 17.56 -7.42
N PHE A 118 -0.97 17.70 -6.16
CA PHE A 118 -0.96 18.95 -5.41
C PHE A 118 0.10 18.91 -4.30
N ARG A 119 0.75 20.05 -4.04
CA ARG A 119 1.81 20.15 -3.01
C ARG A 119 1.60 21.27 -2.00
N THR A 120 0.82 22.29 -2.34
CA THR A 120 0.52 23.40 -1.43
C THR A 120 -0.85 24.00 -1.70
N GLY A 121 -1.49 24.52 -0.65
CA GLY A 121 -2.66 25.38 -0.76
C GLY A 121 -3.99 24.64 -0.94
N ASP A 122 -4.97 25.41 -1.37
CA ASP A 122 -6.31 24.93 -1.69
C ASP A 122 -6.37 24.46 -3.14
N PHE A 123 -7.25 23.53 -3.42
CA PHE A 123 -7.42 22.96 -4.76
C PHE A 123 -8.88 22.76 -5.13
N SER A 124 -9.13 22.83 -6.43
CA SER A 124 -10.40 22.48 -7.07
C SER A 124 -10.05 21.76 -8.36
N LEU A 125 -10.51 20.52 -8.49
CA LEU A 125 -10.22 19.65 -9.62
C LEU A 125 -11.52 19.16 -10.25
N ASP A 126 -11.74 19.54 -11.50
CA ASP A 126 -12.84 19.00 -12.29
C ASP A 126 -12.41 17.65 -12.89
N ILE A 127 -13.22 16.61 -12.67
CA ILE A 127 -12.93 15.23 -13.05
C ILE A 127 -14.03 14.77 -14.01
N GLY A 128 -13.66 14.23 -15.17
CA GLY A 128 -14.62 13.76 -16.18
C GLY A 128 -14.05 13.76 -17.59
N PRO A 129 -14.83 13.40 -18.61
CA PRO A 129 -14.37 13.42 -20.00
C PRO A 129 -13.83 14.79 -20.43
N ASP A 130 -14.51 15.85 -20.00
CA ASP A 130 -14.16 17.24 -20.29
C ASP A 130 -13.42 17.94 -19.12
N GLY A 131 -13.14 17.20 -18.03
CA GLY A 131 -12.48 17.73 -16.84
C GLY A 131 -10.97 17.97 -17.02
N GLN A 132 -10.34 18.50 -15.97
CA GLN A 132 -8.89 18.61 -15.86
C GLN A 132 -8.24 17.24 -15.65
N LEU A 133 -8.87 16.37 -14.84
CA LEU A 133 -8.49 14.96 -14.69
C LEU A 133 -9.45 14.09 -15.50
N LYS A 134 -8.92 13.37 -16.48
CA LYS A 134 -9.70 12.67 -17.49
C LYS A 134 -10.27 11.35 -16.99
N THR A 135 -11.45 11.05 -17.51
CA THR A 135 -12.09 9.73 -17.39
C THR A 135 -12.46 9.21 -18.77
N THR A 136 -12.51 7.89 -18.90
CA THR A 136 -12.96 7.13 -20.07
C THR A 136 -14.29 6.43 -19.77
N GLY A 137 -14.87 5.76 -20.77
CA GLY A 137 -16.00 4.86 -20.56
C GLY A 137 -15.69 3.66 -19.64
N ASN A 138 -14.40 3.41 -19.34
CA ASN A 138 -13.92 2.32 -18.51
C ASN A 138 -13.45 2.76 -17.12
N THR A 139 -13.38 4.07 -16.83
CA THR A 139 -13.06 4.57 -15.49
C THR A 139 -14.14 4.15 -14.51
N ARG A 140 -13.74 3.61 -13.35
CA ARG A 140 -14.66 3.22 -12.27
C ARG A 140 -14.24 3.75 -10.91
N LEU A 141 -12.99 4.21 -10.77
CA LEU A 141 -12.41 4.50 -9.47
C LEU A 141 -11.63 5.81 -9.51
N LEU A 142 -11.85 6.65 -8.51
CA LEU A 142 -10.95 7.72 -8.10
C LEU A 142 -10.13 7.21 -6.92
N MET A 143 -8.82 7.44 -6.94
CA MET A 143 -7.97 7.19 -5.79
C MET A 143 -7.14 8.42 -5.45
N VAL A 144 -7.15 8.79 -4.17
CA VAL A 144 -6.36 9.89 -3.62
C VAL A 144 -5.32 9.31 -2.66
N ARG A 145 -4.06 9.72 -2.81
CA ARG A 145 -2.94 9.36 -1.94
C ARG A 145 -2.38 10.61 -1.29
N GLU A 146 -2.47 10.63 0.02
CA GLU A 146 -2.02 11.73 0.87
C GLU A 146 -0.73 11.31 1.58
N LEU A 147 0.38 11.96 1.24
CA LEU A 147 1.66 11.83 1.96
C LEU A 147 1.66 12.77 3.17
N LEU A 148 1.54 12.20 4.37
CA LEU A 148 1.45 12.98 5.60
C LEU A 148 2.47 12.48 6.63
N ARG A 149 3.51 13.29 6.88
CA ARG A 149 4.61 12.94 7.80
C ARG A 149 5.02 14.15 8.65
N PRO A 150 5.49 13.96 9.89
CA PRO A 150 5.38 12.73 10.69
C PRO A 150 3.92 12.49 11.14
N PRO A 151 3.62 11.42 11.90
CA PRO A 151 2.30 11.24 12.50
C PRO A 151 1.87 12.45 13.35
N GLY A 152 0.56 12.72 13.40
CA GLY A 152 -0.02 13.82 14.19
C GLY A 152 -0.16 15.15 13.45
N ARG A 153 0.27 15.23 12.19
CA ARG A 153 0.03 16.39 11.31
C ARG A 153 -1.43 16.46 10.85
N ARG A 154 -1.90 17.64 10.43
CA ARG A 154 -3.28 17.85 9.97
C ARG A 154 -3.45 17.30 8.55
N PRO A 155 -4.38 16.36 8.32
CA PRO A 155 -4.60 15.80 7.01
C PRO A 155 -5.27 16.78 6.06
N ALA A 156 -5.28 16.44 4.77
CA ALA A 156 -6.08 17.15 3.79
C ALA A 156 -7.56 17.10 4.16
N ASP A 157 -8.24 18.23 4.00
CA ASP A 157 -9.70 18.32 4.07
C ASP A 157 -10.23 18.30 2.64
N MET A 158 -11.05 17.32 2.30
CA MET A 158 -11.39 17.00 0.91
C MET A 158 -12.86 16.62 0.75
N HIS A 159 -13.49 17.17 -0.28
CA HIS A 159 -14.87 16.91 -0.64
C HIS A 159 -14.97 16.55 -2.12
N LEU A 160 -15.62 15.43 -2.40
CA LEU A 160 -16.01 15.01 -3.74
C LEU A 160 -17.52 15.21 -3.89
N THR A 161 -17.92 15.89 -4.96
CA THR A 161 -19.32 16.05 -5.38
C THR A 161 -19.47 15.67 -6.84
N PHE A 162 -20.69 15.57 -7.34
CA PHE A 162 -20.94 15.72 -8.78
C PHE A 162 -20.50 17.12 -9.24
N ALA A 163 -20.26 17.28 -10.54
CA ALA A 163 -19.79 18.55 -11.11
C ALA A 163 -20.75 19.73 -10.88
N ASP A 164 -22.04 19.46 -10.70
CA ASP A 164 -23.08 20.45 -10.37
C ASP A 164 -23.12 20.82 -8.87
N GLY A 165 -22.25 20.23 -8.04
CA GLY A 165 -22.19 20.47 -6.60
C GLY A 165 -23.08 19.54 -5.77
N THR A 166 -23.86 18.66 -6.40
CA THR A 166 -24.68 17.69 -5.67
C THR A 166 -23.80 16.67 -4.95
N ALA A 167 -24.08 16.39 -3.68
CA ALA A 167 -23.37 15.36 -2.93
C ALA A 167 -23.53 13.98 -3.59
N LEU A 168 -22.47 13.16 -3.55
CA LEU A 168 -22.58 11.78 -4.01
C LEU A 168 -23.58 11.02 -3.12
N PRO A 169 -24.42 10.14 -3.69
CA PRO A 169 -25.23 9.26 -2.88
C PRO A 169 -24.32 8.37 -2.05
N LEU A 170 -24.76 8.02 -0.84
CA LEU A 170 -24.09 6.99 -0.07
C LEU A 170 -24.13 5.68 -0.87
N PRO A 171 -23.00 4.94 -0.96
CA PRO A 171 -22.99 3.69 -1.69
C PRO A 171 -24.00 2.73 -1.06
N ALA A 172 -24.85 2.13 -1.90
CA ALA A 172 -25.63 0.98 -1.48
C ALA A 172 -24.63 -0.12 -1.14
N GLY A 173 -24.46 -0.44 0.15
CA GLY A 173 -23.55 -1.50 0.58
C GLY A 173 -23.82 -2.78 -0.22
N ASN A 174 -22.77 -3.43 -0.74
CA ASN A 174 -22.95 -4.61 -1.59
C ASN A 174 -23.61 -5.78 -0.82
N ARG A 175 -23.58 -5.73 0.52
CA ARG A 175 -24.24 -6.66 1.47
C ARG A 175 -24.13 -8.15 1.07
N ASN A 176 -23.00 -8.54 0.47
CA ASN A 176 -22.81 -9.85 -0.13
C ASN A 176 -21.56 -10.55 0.44
N LEU A 177 -21.77 -11.56 1.29
CA LEU A 177 -20.68 -12.32 1.90
C LEU A 177 -19.86 -13.12 0.89
N ALA A 178 -20.46 -13.60 -0.21
CA ALA A 178 -19.71 -14.35 -1.22
C ALA A 178 -18.69 -13.45 -1.92
N MET A 179 -19.05 -12.18 -2.18
CA MET A 179 -18.09 -11.20 -2.70
C MET A 179 -16.99 -10.89 -1.70
N ALA A 180 -17.32 -10.77 -0.41
CA ALA A 180 -16.32 -10.55 0.63
C ALA A 180 -15.33 -11.72 0.72
N GLY A 181 -15.82 -12.96 0.76
CA GLY A 181 -14.97 -14.16 0.77
C GLY A 181 -14.11 -14.30 -0.48
N GLY A 182 -14.68 -14.05 -1.66
CA GLY A 182 -13.95 -14.06 -2.93
C GLY A 182 -12.83 -13.02 -2.98
N TRP A 183 -13.10 -11.81 -2.46
CA TRP A 183 -12.08 -10.76 -2.37
C TRP A 183 -10.95 -11.14 -1.40
N VAL A 184 -11.26 -11.71 -0.23
CA VAL A 184 -10.24 -12.18 0.72
C VAL A 184 -9.33 -13.23 0.06
N ALA A 185 -9.92 -14.22 -0.61
CA ALA A 185 -9.17 -15.25 -1.31
C ALA A 185 -8.28 -14.67 -2.42
N ALA A 186 -8.78 -13.70 -3.18
CA ALA A 186 -8.02 -13.05 -4.25
C ALA A 186 -6.81 -12.29 -3.71
N MET A 187 -7.00 -11.46 -2.68
CA MET A 187 -5.93 -10.66 -2.06
C MET A 187 -4.90 -11.53 -1.35
N ALA A 188 -5.35 -12.50 -0.55
CA ALA A 188 -4.48 -13.45 0.15
C ALA A 188 -3.53 -14.15 -0.81
N ARG A 189 -4.07 -14.75 -1.88
CA ARG A 189 -3.29 -15.46 -2.89
C ARG A 189 -2.41 -14.53 -3.70
N GLN A 190 -2.85 -13.31 -4.01
CA GLN A 190 -2.05 -12.34 -4.75
C GLN A 190 -0.79 -11.96 -3.98
N PHE A 191 -0.92 -11.55 -2.73
CA PHE A 191 0.23 -11.12 -1.93
C PHE A 191 1.15 -12.27 -1.52
N ALA A 192 0.60 -13.48 -1.30
CA ALA A 192 1.41 -14.68 -1.10
C ALA A 192 2.27 -15.01 -2.33
N ARG A 193 1.72 -14.89 -3.55
CA ARG A 193 2.51 -15.05 -4.78
C ARG A 193 3.61 -14.00 -4.90
N TRP A 194 3.32 -12.76 -4.52
CA TRP A 194 4.31 -11.67 -4.59
C TRP A 194 5.47 -11.93 -3.64
N SER A 195 5.20 -12.23 -2.37
CA SER A 195 6.27 -12.49 -1.40
C SER A 195 7.06 -13.76 -1.71
N ALA A 196 6.41 -14.81 -2.22
CA ALA A 196 7.11 -16.00 -2.71
C ALA A 196 8.09 -15.65 -3.84
N ARG A 197 7.66 -14.82 -4.81
CA ARG A 197 8.54 -14.36 -5.90
C ARG A 197 9.69 -13.49 -5.40
N MET A 198 9.45 -12.63 -4.41
CA MET A 198 10.52 -11.84 -3.77
C MET A 198 11.54 -12.76 -3.07
N ALA A 199 11.07 -13.85 -2.44
CA ALA A 199 11.90 -14.80 -1.71
C ALA A 199 12.80 -15.66 -2.61
N GLU A 200 12.57 -15.70 -3.92
CA GLU A 200 13.44 -16.41 -4.88
C GLU A 200 14.83 -15.74 -5.02
N THR A 201 14.92 -14.45 -4.72
CA THR A 201 16.19 -13.70 -4.68
C THR A 201 16.33 -12.98 -3.34
N PRO A 202 16.56 -13.73 -2.25
CA PRO A 202 16.59 -13.17 -0.91
C PRO A 202 17.79 -12.22 -0.74
N ASN A 203 17.65 -11.32 0.21
CA ASN A 203 18.65 -10.32 0.59
C ASN A 203 19.03 -9.36 -0.54
N ALA A 204 18.15 -9.15 -1.51
CA ALA A 204 18.33 -8.23 -2.63
C ALA A 204 17.03 -7.46 -2.95
N PHE A 205 17.18 -6.28 -3.56
CA PHE A 205 16.09 -5.56 -4.19
C PHE A 205 16.07 -5.84 -5.68
N THR A 206 14.86 -5.89 -6.23
CA THR A 206 14.61 -6.13 -7.66
C THR A 206 13.73 -5.02 -8.21
N THR A 207 13.67 -4.88 -9.54
CA THR A 207 12.57 -4.15 -10.17
C THR A 207 11.31 -5.00 -10.10
N PRO A 208 10.11 -4.39 -9.92
CA PRO A 208 8.86 -5.11 -10.06
C PRO A 208 8.86 -5.84 -11.41
N PRO A 209 8.55 -7.14 -11.45
CA PRO A 209 8.52 -7.84 -12.72
C PRO A 209 7.41 -7.22 -13.60
N PRO A 210 7.57 -7.17 -14.94
CA PRO A 210 6.67 -6.43 -15.83
C PRO A 210 5.18 -6.79 -15.66
N GLU A 211 4.89 -8.06 -15.40
CA GLU A 211 3.54 -8.57 -15.17
C GLU A 211 2.90 -8.06 -13.86
N LEU A 212 3.72 -7.60 -12.91
CA LEU A 212 3.26 -6.97 -11.68
C LEU A 212 3.39 -5.45 -11.71
N ALA A 213 4.22 -4.88 -12.58
CA ALA A 213 4.51 -3.45 -12.63
C ALA A 213 3.24 -2.60 -12.69
N ALA A 214 2.24 -2.98 -13.50
CA ALA A 214 0.95 -2.27 -13.57
C ALA A 214 0.19 -2.26 -12.24
N ALA A 215 0.22 -3.36 -11.48
CA ALA A 215 -0.41 -3.46 -10.16
C ALA A 215 0.37 -2.69 -9.07
N TYR A 216 1.67 -2.51 -9.25
CA TYR A 216 2.53 -1.71 -8.36
C TYR A 216 2.42 -0.21 -8.64
N LEU A 217 2.18 0.19 -9.90
CA LEU A 217 2.12 1.58 -10.36
C LEU A 217 0.78 2.26 -10.06
N GLY A 218 0.31 2.12 -8.83
CA GLY A 218 -0.85 2.85 -8.37
C GLY A 218 -0.64 4.36 -8.36
N ASP A 219 0.59 4.86 -8.29
CA ASP A 219 0.92 6.29 -8.21
C ASP A 219 2.09 6.58 -9.17
N LEU A 220 1.91 7.45 -10.17
CA LEU A 220 2.97 7.78 -11.14
C LEU A 220 4.24 8.31 -10.49
N GLY A 221 4.12 8.98 -9.34
CA GLY A 221 5.28 9.50 -8.63
C GLY A 221 5.98 8.46 -7.77
N THR A 222 5.39 7.29 -7.53
CA THR A 222 5.98 6.30 -6.61
C THR A 222 6.64 5.15 -7.37
N HIS A 223 7.95 5.01 -7.20
CA HIS A 223 8.69 3.85 -7.69
C HIS A 223 8.88 2.85 -6.55
N TYR A 224 8.57 1.58 -6.82
CA TYR A 224 8.69 0.49 -5.86
C TYR A 224 9.80 -0.46 -6.31
N TYR A 225 10.61 -0.90 -5.35
CA TYR A 225 11.61 -1.92 -5.54
C TYR A 225 11.37 -3.01 -4.49
N PRO A 226 10.74 -4.13 -4.88
CA PRO A 226 10.51 -5.24 -3.98
C PRO A 226 11.79 -5.99 -3.64
N GLY A 227 11.87 -6.47 -2.41
CA GLY A 227 12.92 -7.35 -1.94
C GLY A 227 12.40 -8.31 -0.89
N TYR A 228 13.27 -9.21 -0.44
CA TYR A 228 13.00 -10.14 0.65
C TYR A 228 14.25 -10.24 1.51
N TYR A 229 14.13 -10.43 2.81
CA TYR A 229 15.25 -10.77 3.67
C TYR A 229 15.10 -12.19 4.19
N ASP A 230 16.21 -12.92 4.24
CA ASP A 230 16.35 -14.21 4.89
C ASP A 230 17.73 -14.25 5.55
N LEU A 231 17.75 -14.06 6.87
CA LEU A 231 18.97 -13.85 7.65
C LEU A 231 19.22 -14.99 8.62
N GLY A 232 20.49 -15.39 8.77
CA GLY A 232 20.97 -16.20 9.88
C GLY A 232 20.89 -15.48 11.23
N GLU A 233 21.24 -16.18 12.31
CA GLU A 233 21.16 -15.63 13.69
C GLU A 233 22.11 -14.45 13.92
N ASP A 234 23.30 -14.49 13.30
CA ASP A 234 24.34 -13.47 13.44
C ASP A 234 24.48 -12.60 12.18
N GLU A 235 23.51 -12.63 11.27
CA GLU A 235 23.59 -11.91 10.00
C GLU A 235 22.86 -10.56 10.06
N VAL A 236 23.47 -9.57 9.41
CA VAL A 236 22.91 -8.24 9.19
C VAL A 236 22.84 -7.99 7.69
N LEU A 237 21.67 -7.60 7.21
CA LEU A 237 21.52 -7.10 5.85
C LEU A 237 21.95 -5.64 5.83
N VAL A 238 23.00 -5.34 5.07
CA VAL A 238 23.39 -3.98 4.79
C VAL A 238 22.81 -3.55 3.46
N ILE A 239 22.11 -2.42 3.47
CA ILE A 239 21.41 -1.84 2.34
C ILE A 239 22.06 -0.50 2.03
N GLU A 240 22.66 -0.41 0.85
CA GLU A 240 23.34 0.78 0.34
C GLU A 240 22.42 1.49 -0.64
N ARG A 241 21.72 2.51 -0.13
CA ARG A 241 20.82 3.34 -0.93
C ARG A 241 21.64 4.36 -1.74
N PRO A 242 21.53 4.39 -3.07
CA PRO A 242 22.26 5.36 -3.90
C PRO A 242 21.75 6.78 -3.68
N ALA A 243 22.59 7.79 -3.93
CA ALA A 243 22.16 9.18 -3.95
C ALA A 243 21.27 9.44 -5.18
N VAL A 244 19.96 9.54 -4.97
CA VAL A 244 18.97 9.84 -6.02
C VAL A 244 18.15 11.04 -5.59
N ALA A 245 18.05 12.04 -6.46
CA ALA A 245 17.20 13.20 -6.24
C ALA A 245 15.72 12.79 -6.20
N CYS A 246 15.03 12.99 -5.08
CA CYS A 246 13.62 12.64 -4.92
C CYS A 246 12.95 13.49 -3.84
N ALA A 247 11.61 13.54 -3.83
CA ALA A 247 10.87 14.23 -2.76
C ALA A 247 11.03 13.51 -1.42
N THR A 248 11.03 12.17 -1.46
CA THR A 248 11.29 11.33 -0.29
C THR A 248 11.60 9.90 -0.70
N TRP A 249 12.11 9.10 0.23
CA TRP A 249 12.25 7.64 0.09
C TRP A 249 11.95 6.91 1.39
N SER A 250 11.73 5.60 1.31
CA SER A 250 11.61 4.72 2.48
C SER A 250 12.13 3.32 2.18
N VAL A 251 12.73 2.67 3.17
CA VAL A 251 12.91 1.21 3.21
C VAL A 251 12.03 0.69 4.34
N SER A 252 11.18 -0.30 4.05
CA SER A 252 10.27 -0.89 5.04
C SER A 252 10.28 -2.41 4.96
N ALA A 253 10.35 -3.04 6.12
CA ALA A 253 10.20 -4.46 6.33
C ALA A 253 8.76 -4.81 6.67
N TYR A 254 8.34 -5.97 6.19
CA TYR A 254 7.00 -6.51 6.35
C TYR A 254 7.10 -7.98 6.76
N THR A 255 5.96 -8.54 7.18
CA THR A 255 5.81 -9.98 7.32
C THR A 255 5.96 -10.68 5.96
N HIS A 256 6.00 -12.01 5.95
CA HIS A 256 5.93 -12.77 4.70
C HIS A 256 4.64 -12.47 3.92
N TRP A 257 3.55 -12.14 4.62
CA TRP A 257 2.24 -11.82 4.04
C TRP A 257 2.11 -10.36 3.57
N LEU A 258 3.23 -9.62 3.46
CA LEU A 258 3.27 -8.21 3.08
C LEU A 258 2.46 -7.30 4.05
N GLU A 259 2.35 -7.70 5.31
CA GLU A 259 1.72 -6.88 6.36
C GLU A 259 2.76 -6.09 7.14
N PRO A 260 2.41 -4.90 7.67
CA PRO A 260 3.27 -4.23 8.63
C PRO A 260 3.66 -5.16 9.78
N LEU A 261 4.89 -5.04 10.26
CA LEU A 261 5.35 -5.85 11.39
C LEU A 261 4.49 -5.56 12.64
N PRO A 262 4.19 -6.59 13.46
CA PRO A 262 3.45 -6.40 14.70
C PRO A 262 4.26 -5.59 15.73
N PRO A 263 3.59 -4.96 16.72
CA PRO A 263 4.28 -4.29 17.82
C PRO A 263 5.27 -5.23 18.54
N PRO A 264 6.44 -4.73 19.00
CA PRO A 264 6.88 -3.33 18.94
C PRO A 264 7.52 -2.93 17.59
N TYR A 265 7.73 -3.88 16.67
CA TYR A 265 8.47 -3.67 15.43
C TYR A 265 7.71 -2.84 14.39
N ALA A 266 6.42 -2.57 14.58
CA ALA A 266 5.63 -1.70 13.71
C ALA A 266 6.27 -0.32 13.47
N ALA A 267 6.95 0.24 14.48
CA ALA A 267 7.65 1.53 14.37
C ALA A 267 9.13 1.40 13.97
N LEU A 268 9.75 0.25 14.23
CA LEU A 268 11.18 0.00 14.02
C LEU A 268 11.47 -0.69 12.68
N GLY A 269 10.44 -1.27 12.07
CA GLY A 269 10.49 -2.01 10.81
C GLY A 269 10.67 -1.14 9.57
N ARG A 270 11.00 0.14 9.72
CA ARG A 270 11.10 1.08 8.61
C ARG A 270 12.09 2.18 8.89
N ILE A 271 12.61 2.74 7.80
CA ILE A 271 13.37 3.98 7.82
C ILE A 271 13.07 4.80 6.57
N ASP A 272 13.05 6.11 6.69
CA ASP A 272 12.92 7.06 5.59
C ASP A 272 14.03 8.11 5.66
N ASP A 273 14.02 9.07 4.74
CA ASP A 273 14.94 10.20 4.69
C ASP A 273 15.07 10.90 6.06
N ARG A 274 13.94 11.17 6.73
CA ARG A 274 13.91 11.83 8.04
C ARG A 274 14.49 10.96 9.13
N GLY A 275 14.11 9.69 9.17
CA GLY A 275 14.61 8.70 10.14
C GLY A 275 16.10 8.41 9.99
N ALA A 276 16.64 8.53 8.77
CA ALA A 276 18.08 8.42 8.52
C ALA A 276 18.87 9.67 8.95
N GLY A 277 18.20 10.79 9.27
CA GLY A 277 18.86 12.05 9.62
C GLY A 277 19.58 12.70 8.43
N THR A 278 19.20 12.34 7.20
CA THR A 278 19.83 12.81 5.96
C THR A 278 18.79 13.41 5.03
N GLY A 279 19.17 14.37 4.18
CA GLY A 279 18.27 14.83 3.12
C GLY A 279 17.89 13.70 2.15
N PRO A 280 16.73 13.79 1.45
CA PRO A 280 16.23 12.72 0.58
C PRO A 280 17.21 12.35 -0.55
N ASP A 281 18.05 13.29 -0.98
CA ASP A 281 18.94 13.11 -2.12
C ASP A 281 20.30 12.48 -1.77
N ARG A 282 20.52 12.13 -0.49
CA ARG A 282 21.82 11.64 -0.01
C ARG A 282 21.90 10.10 -0.04
N ALA A 283 23.09 9.58 -0.34
CA ALA A 283 23.35 8.16 -0.16
C ALA A 283 23.32 7.81 1.34
N VAL A 284 22.79 6.63 1.68
CA VAL A 284 22.65 6.17 3.06
C VAL A 284 22.93 4.67 3.13
N THR A 285 23.69 4.25 4.13
CA THR A 285 23.84 2.84 4.50
C THR A 285 22.89 2.52 5.64
N ILE A 286 21.95 1.61 5.39
CA ILE A 286 20.93 1.16 6.34
C ILE A 286 21.28 -0.27 6.75
N ARG A 287 21.13 -0.60 8.03
CA ARG A 287 21.32 -1.97 8.52
C ARG A 287 20.00 -2.58 8.95
N LEU A 288 19.74 -3.82 8.57
CA LEU A 288 18.53 -4.54 8.93
C LEU A 288 18.90 -5.86 9.61
N ALA A 289 18.27 -6.13 10.75
CA ALA A 289 18.45 -7.34 11.52
C ALA A 289 17.22 -7.63 12.41
N PRO A 290 17.04 -8.87 12.90
CA PRO A 290 15.98 -9.20 13.86
C PRO A 290 15.98 -8.29 15.09
N ASP A 291 17.14 -8.12 15.71
CA ASP A 291 17.40 -7.13 16.75
C ASP A 291 18.33 -6.07 16.15
N ALA A 292 18.06 -4.78 16.28
CA ALA A 292 18.93 -3.71 15.77
C ALA A 292 19.84 -3.09 16.84
N ALA A 293 19.77 -3.56 18.10
CA ALA A 293 20.59 -3.03 19.18
C ALA A 293 22.09 -3.12 18.84
N GLY A 294 22.82 -2.03 19.14
CA GLY A 294 24.27 -1.94 18.93
C GLY A 294 24.72 -1.75 17.48
N LEU A 295 23.81 -1.74 16.50
CA LEU A 295 24.18 -1.43 15.12
C LEU A 295 24.51 0.06 14.95
N ALA A 296 25.59 0.35 14.23
CA ALA A 296 25.96 1.72 13.91
C ALA A 296 25.08 2.31 12.80
N GLY A 297 24.61 3.54 13.02
CA GLY A 297 23.88 4.32 12.02
C GLY A 297 22.39 3.94 11.88
N PRO A 298 21.77 4.38 10.77
CA PRO A 298 20.36 4.09 10.47
C PRO A 298 20.08 2.57 10.44
N ALA A 299 19.11 2.11 11.23
CA ALA A 299 18.83 0.68 11.38
C ALA A 299 17.32 0.34 11.42
N ILE A 300 17.00 -0.85 10.93
CA ILE A 300 15.66 -1.45 10.93
C ILE A 300 15.69 -2.71 11.80
N ALA A 301 14.79 -2.77 12.80
CA ALA A 301 14.58 -3.96 13.62
C ALA A 301 13.32 -4.70 13.14
N THR A 302 13.46 -5.98 12.80
CA THR A 302 12.36 -6.77 12.23
C THR A 302 11.70 -7.73 13.23
N GLY A 303 12.41 -8.10 14.30
CA GLY A 303 11.96 -9.12 15.26
C GLY A 303 11.86 -10.52 14.68
N ARG A 304 12.34 -10.72 13.46
CA ARG A 304 12.22 -11.96 12.69
C ARG A 304 13.33 -12.05 11.66
N ARG A 305 13.64 -13.26 11.20
CA ARG A 305 14.71 -13.52 10.24
C ARG A 305 14.28 -13.46 8.78
N ARG A 306 12.97 -13.55 8.54
CA ARG A 306 12.39 -13.64 7.19
C ARG A 306 11.23 -12.67 7.01
N GLY A 307 11.14 -12.09 5.83
CA GLY A 307 10.00 -11.26 5.44
C GLY A 307 10.27 -10.43 4.19
N ALA A 308 9.25 -9.71 3.75
CA ALA A 308 9.36 -8.86 2.57
C ALA A 308 9.99 -7.50 2.90
N LEU A 309 10.58 -6.88 1.88
CA LEU A 309 11.09 -5.52 1.88
C LEU A 309 10.46 -4.74 0.72
N LEU A 310 10.21 -3.46 0.96
CA LEU A 310 9.93 -2.52 -0.10
C LEU A 310 10.79 -1.27 0.09
N TYR A 311 11.63 -0.99 -0.90
CA TYR A 311 12.24 0.31 -1.09
C TYR A 311 11.34 1.14 -2.00
N ARG A 312 11.06 2.38 -1.58
CA ARG A 312 10.21 3.31 -2.32
C ARG A 312 10.91 4.63 -2.49
N THR A 313 10.72 5.23 -3.66
CA THR A 313 11.06 6.63 -3.89
C THR A 313 9.84 7.37 -4.42
N ILE A 314 9.68 8.62 -4.00
CA ILE A 314 8.60 9.50 -4.43
C ILE A 314 9.19 10.64 -5.25
N ASP A 315 8.67 10.82 -6.45
CA ASP A 315 9.06 11.82 -7.44
C ASP A 315 10.58 11.80 -7.70
N ALA A 316 11.16 10.60 -7.79
CA ALA A 316 12.57 10.41 -8.10
C ALA A 316 12.87 10.78 -9.56
N GLN A 317 13.97 11.50 -9.78
CA GLN A 317 14.42 11.89 -11.11
C GLN A 317 15.10 10.73 -11.86
N ASP A 318 15.72 9.81 -11.12
CA ASP A 318 16.38 8.63 -11.65
C ASP A 318 15.89 7.35 -10.94
N LEU A 319 15.88 6.24 -11.67
CA LEU A 319 15.58 4.93 -11.12
C LEU A 319 16.88 4.23 -10.73
N ALA A 320 17.10 4.06 -9.42
CA ALA A 320 18.25 3.32 -8.92
C ALA A 320 17.87 2.39 -7.78
N ILE A 321 18.32 1.14 -7.91
CA ILE A 321 18.05 0.06 -6.97
C ILE A 321 19.14 0.08 -5.87
N PRO A 322 18.78 -0.07 -4.59
CA PRO A 322 19.77 -0.22 -3.52
C PRO A 322 20.60 -1.48 -3.72
N GLN A 323 21.89 -1.38 -3.41
CA GLN A 323 22.76 -2.55 -3.33
C GLN A 323 22.66 -3.18 -1.95
N THR A 324 22.89 -4.49 -1.87
CA THR A 324 22.77 -5.23 -0.62
C THR A 324 23.90 -6.23 -0.45
N ARG A 325 24.24 -6.50 0.81
CA ARG A 325 25.22 -7.51 1.19
C ARG A 325 24.97 -7.96 2.63
N ILE A 326 25.43 -9.16 2.95
CA ILE A 326 25.36 -9.72 4.30
C ILE A 326 26.67 -9.42 5.04
N GLU A 327 26.54 -8.93 6.27
CA GLU A 327 27.62 -8.85 7.25
C GLU A 327 27.32 -9.82 8.40
N ARG A 328 28.37 -10.29 9.09
CA ARG A 328 28.22 -10.99 10.37
C ARG A 328 28.45 -10.01 11.52
N ARG A 329 27.70 -10.21 12.61
CA ARG A 329 27.87 -9.48 13.86
C ARG A 329 29.14 -9.84 14.61
#